data_AF-A0A1G2M9R5-F1
#
_entry.id   AF-A0A1G2M9R5-F1
#
_cell.length_a   1.000
_cell.length_b   1.000
_cell.length_c   1.000
_cell.angle_alpha   90.00
_cell.angle_beta   90.00
_cell.angle_gamma   90.00
#
_symmetry.space_group_name_H-M   'P 1'
#
loop_
_entity.id
_entity.type
_entity.pdbx_description
1 polymer ?
#
loop_
_entity_poly.entity_id
_entity_poly.type
_entity_poly.pdbx_seq_one_letter_code
_entity_poly.pdbx_strand_id
1 'polypeptide(L)'
;MTVHKTTWVITVLLCIGAIAGLLAFLYRSNAGTPMPGAQATSSIGSVGTPGIDYDFVEPTSTTSNATPVKMRIPDLTRPIVVPKSFPPDVALAAENKLAATIDALKQDPNSTALWLDLGFHRKGIEDYEGARQAYAYALALTPTSALAADSLGVLYSTYLKEYPKAEQNFLLALKLDSTTPYRYLRLFEFYSETMNDGSKARAILEKGLKAIPGDASFTVLLESLN
;
A
#
# COMPACT_ATOMS: atom_id res chain seq x y z
N MET A 1 18.72 37.61 40.53
CA MET A 1 17.41 37.06 40.07
C MET A 1 17.70 35.88 39.13
N THR A 2 17.93 34.68 39.66
CA THR A 2 18.41 33.54 38.85
C THR A 2 18.03 32.16 39.43
N VAL A 3 16.92 32.07 40.18
CA VAL A 3 16.49 30.80 40.81
C VAL A 3 15.17 30.25 40.25
N HIS A 4 14.45 31.01 39.40
CA HIS A 4 13.12 30.59 38.92
C HIS A 4 13.08 29.83 37.58
N LYS A 5 14.19 29.79 36.81
CA LYS A 5 14.20 29.17 35.46
C LYS A 5 14.56 27.68 35.45
N THR A 6 15.22 27.17 36.49
CA THR A 6 15.68 25.77 36.56
C THR A 6 14.59 24.81 37.03
N THR A 7 13.59 25.28 37.78
CA THR A 7 12.52 24.43 38.33
C THR A 7 11.51 23.98 37.26
N TRP A 8 11.31 24.75 36.19
CA TRP A 8 10.36 24.42 35.12
C TRP A 8 10.86 23.34 34.15
N VAL A 9 12.18 23.23 33.97
CA VAL A 9 12.77 22.25 33.05
C VAL A 9 12.73 20.83 33.63
N ILE A 10 12.79 20.70 34.96
CA ILE A 10 12.79 19.41 35.66
C ILE A 10 11.39 18.77 35.69
N THR A 11 10.31 19.56 35.77
CA THR A 11 8.93 19.05 35.77
C THR A 11 8.46 18.56 34.40
N VAL A 12 8.97 19.14 33.30
CA VAL A 12 8.61 18.73 31.94
C VAL A 12 9.25 17.39 31.56
N LEU A 13 10.45 17.08 32.09
CA LEU A 13 11.13 15.81 31.83
C LEU A 13 10.51 14.61 32.57
N LEU A 14 9.86 14.82 33.71
CA LEU A 14 9.18 13.75 34.46
C LEU A 14 7.83 13.33 33.84
N CYS A 15 7.22 14.14 32.97
CA CYS A 15 5.94 13.80 32.32
C CYS A 15 6.12 12.95 31.05
N ILE A 16 7.26 13.03 30.37
CA ILE A 16 7.52 12.28 29.13
C ILE A 16 7.78 10.80 29.42
N GLY A 17 8.40 10.47 30.56
CA GLY A 17 8.63 9.09 30.98
C GLY A 17 7.36 8.30 31.34
N ALA A 18 6.30 8.97 31.80
CA ALA A 18 5.05 8.30 32.20
C ALA A 18 4.18 7.88 31.01
N ILE A 19 4.28 8.56 29.86
CA ILE A 19 3.47 8.29 28.67
C ILE A 19 4.01 7.09 27.89
N ALA A 20 5.34 6.89 27.87
CA ALA A 20 5.96 5.74 27.22
C ALA A 20 5.67 4.41 27.95
N GLY A 21 5.52 4.44 29.28
CA GLY A 21 5.18 3.26 30.08
C GLY A 21 3.75 2.76 29.86
N LEU A 22 2.79 3.66 29.65
CA LEU A 22 1.37 3.30 29.47
C LEU A 22 1.11 2.68 28.08
N LEU A 23 1.78 3.16 27.03
CA LEU A 23 1.66 2.61 25.67
C LEU A 23 2.26 1.20 25.55
N ALA A 24 3.35 0.90 26.25
CA ALA A 24 3.94 -0.44 26.28
C ALA A 24 3.06 -1.45 27.06
N PHE A 25 2.36 -1.00 28.11
CA PHE A 25 1.45 -1.84 28.90
C PHE A 25 0.20 -2.23 28.11
N LEU A 26 -0.41 -1.29 27.37
CA LEU A 26 -1.60 -1.56 26.55
C LEU A 26 -1.29 -2.44 25.33
N TYR A 27 -0.07 -2.35 24.80
CA TYR A 27 0.36 -3.23 23.71
C TYR A 27 0.57 -4.69 24.19
N ARG A 28 0.98 -4.89 25.44
CA ARG A 28 1.24 -6.23 26.01
C ARG A 28 -0.04 -6.95 26.46
N SER A 29 -1.12 -6.23 26.75
CA SER A 29 -2.39 -6.81 27.23
C SER A 29 -3.31 -7.33 26.13
N ASN A 30 -3.01 -7.10 24.85
CA ASN A 30 -3.89 -7.50 23.73
C ASN A 30 -3.52 -8.84 23.06
N ALA A 31 -2.60 -9.61 23.64
CA ALA A 31 -2.26 -10.93 23.15
C ALA A 31 -3.14 -12.02 23.81
N GLY A 32 -4.23 -12.37 23.13
CA GLY A 32 -4.75 -13.74 23.10
C GLY A 32 -6.10 -13.99 23.77
N THR A 33 -7.08 -14.40 22.96
CA THR A 33 -7.75 -15.71 23.14
C THR A 33 -8.16 -16.27 21.76
N PRO A 34 -8.04 -17.59 21.52
CA PRO A 34 -8.55 -18.23 20.30
C PRO A 34 -10.04 -18.53 20.47
N MET A 35 -10.84 -18.32 19.42
CA MET A 35 -12.27 -18.63 19.40
C MET A 35 -12.63 -19.55 18.22
N PRO A 36 -13.73 -20.32 18.34
CA PRO A 36 -13.83 -21.69 17.87
C PRO A 36 -14.50 -21.80 16.49
N GLY A 37 -14.35 -22.97 15.87
CA GLY A 37 -14.89 -23.27 14.56
C GLY A 37 -16.40 -23.08 14.42
N ALA A 38 -16.79 -22.65 13.22
CA ALA A 38 -18.13 -22.82 12.70
C ALA A 38 -18.03 -23.32 11.26
N GLN A 39 -18.72 -24.42 11.01
CA GLN A 39 -18.75 -25.16 9.75
C GLN A 39 -19.48 -24.41 8.63
N ALA A 40 -19.15 -24.81 7.41
CA ALA A 40 -19.68 -24.32 6.15
C ALA A 40 -21.20 -24.50 5.99
N THR A 41 -21.84 -23.57 5.29
CA THR A 41 -22.82 -23.91 4.26
C THR A 41 -22.60 -23.06 3.02
N SER A 42 -22.63 -23.74 1.88
CA SER A 42 -22.44 -23.28 0.52
C SER A 42 -23.65 -22.52 -0.03
N SER A 43 -23.41 -21.45 -0.78
CA SER A 43 -24.16 -21.21 -2.01
C SER A 43 -23.25 -20.58 -3.06
N ILE A 44 -23.22 -21.22 -4.22
CA ILE A 44 -22.39 -20.90 -5.38
C ILE A 44 -23.02 -19.69 -6.07
N GLY A 45 -22.28 -18.59 -6.12
CA GLY A 45 -22.56 -17.44 -6.99
C GLY A 45 -21.32 -17.19 -7.85
N SER A 46 -21.38 -17.63 -9.11
CA SER A 46 -20.38 -17.30 -10.13
C SER A 46 -20.33 -15.78 -10.30
N VAL A 47 -19.19 -15.16 -9.97
CA VAL A 47 -18.90 -13.77 -10.30
C VAL A 47 -17.62 -13.78 -11.12
N GLY A 48 -17.78 -13.56 -12.42
CA GLY A 48 -16.70 -13.47 -13.39
C GLY A 48 -15.68 -12.40 -12.98
N THR A 49 -14.41 -12.76 -13.09
CA THR A 49 -13.28 -11.85 -13.13
C THR A 49 -13.38 -10.98 -14.39
N PRO A 50 -13.58 -9.65 -14.29
CA PRO A 50 -13.59 -8.80 -15.46
C PRO A 50 -12.19 -8.21 -15.70
N GLY A 51 -11.61 -8.58 -16.85
CA GLY A 51 -10.80 -7.67 -17.67
C GLY A 51 -9.38 -7.37 -17.21
N ILE A 52 -8.52 -8.38 -17.11
CA ILE A 52 -7.08 -8.15 -17.21
C ILE A 52 -6.61 -8.68 -18.57
N ASP A 53 -6.46 -7.77 -19.51
CA ASP A 53 -5.78 -8.04 -20.77
C ASP A 53 -4.29 -7.74 -20.57
N TYR A 54 -3.46 -8.78 -20.65
CA TYR A 54 -2.01 -8.63 -20.72
C TYR A 54 -1.57 -9.16 -22.09
N ASP A 55 -1.03 -8.28 -22.93
CA ASP A 55 -0.35 -8.62 -24.17
C ASP A 55 0.76 -9.64 -23.90
N PHE A 56 0.48 -10.90 -24.23
CA PHE A 56 1.45 -11.98 -24.26
C PHE A 56 1.95 -12.12 -25.69
N VAL A 57 3.26 -12.03 -25.88
CA VAL A 57 3.89 -12.36 -27.18
C VAL A 57 3.63 -13.84 -27.47
N GLU A 58 2.86 -14.14 -28.52
CA GLU A 58 2.54 -15.52 -28.92
C GLU A 58 3.80 -16.33 -29.26
N PRO A 59 3.80 -17.61 -28.89
CA PRO A 59 3.95 -18.62 -29.92
C PRO A 59 2.80 -19.62 -29.89
N THR A 60 2.37 -19.98 -31.10
CA THR A 60 1.18 -20.72 -31.47
C THR A 60 0.93 -22.06 -30.77
N SER A 61 -0.37 -22.37 -30.65
CA SER A 61 -1.07 -23.68 -30.60
C SER A 61 -1.51 -24.30 -29.25
N THR A 62 -2.81 -24.10 -29.00
CA THR A 62 -3.85 -25.10 -28.66
C THR A 62 -4.01 -25.64 -27.22
N THR A 63 -5.29 -25.54 -26.80
CA THR A 63 -6.08 -26.30 -25.80
C THR A 63 -6.32 -25.72 -24.41
N SER A 64 -7.59 -25.34 -24.24
CA SER A 64 -8.37 -25.07 -23.03
C SER A 64 -8.10 -26.03 -21.86
N ASN A 65 -7.68 -25.44 -20.73
CA ASN A 65 -8.06 -25.78 -19.36
C ASN A 65 -7.48 -24.68 -18.45
N ALA A 66 -8.33 -23.72 -18.05
CA ALA A 66 -7.93 -22.57 -17.24
C ALA A 66 -7.55 -23.00 -15.81
N THR A 67 -6.32 -23.47 -15.70
CA THR A 67 -5.56 -23.53 -14.44
C THR A 67 -5.36 -22.08 -13.97
N PRO A 68 -5.45 -21.76 -12.66
CA PRO A 68 -5.12 -20.43 -12.19
C PRO A 68 -3.74 -20.09 -12.73
N VAL A 69 -3.60 -18.97 -13.46
CA VAL A 69 -2.30 -18.53 -13.97
C VAL A 69 -1.43 -18.27 -12.75
N LYS A 70 -0.63 -19.26 -12.37
CA LYS A 70 0.38 -19.12 -11.32
C LYS A 70 1.39 -18.14 -11.88
N MET A 71 1.27 -16.87 -11.48
CA MET A 71 2.17 -15.81 -11.92
C MET A 71 3.60 -16.28 -11.71
N ARG A 72 4.40 -16.30 -12.79
CA ARG A 72 5.80 -16.68 -12.70
C ARG A 72 6.50 -15.64 -11.81
N ILE A 73 7.34 -16.11 -10.89
CA ILE A 73 8.15 -15.24 -10.03
C ILE A 73 8.89 -14.22 -10.92
N PRO A 74 8.79 -12.90 -10.64
CA PRO A 74 9.52 -11.87 -11.36
C PRO A 74 11.03 -12.11 -11.35
N ASP A 75 11.71 -11.69 -12.41
CA ASP A 75 13.15 -11.88 -12.56
C ASP A 75 13.94 -11.06 -11.52
N LEU A 76 14.47 -11.75 -10.51
CA LEU A 76 15.33 -11.18 -9.47
C LEU A 76 16.74 -10.84 -9.96
N THR A 77 17.10 -11.20 -11.19
CA THR A 77 18.40 -10.87 -11.80
C THR A 77 18.37 -9.56 -12.60
N ARG A 78 17.20 -8.91 -12.71
CA ARG A 78 17.05 -7.57 -13.30
C ARG A 78 18.07 -6.60 -12.68
N PRO A 79 18.94 -5.96 -13.49
CA PRO A 79 19.96 -5.04 -12.99
C PRO A 79 19.39 -3.92 -12.11
N ILE A 80 20.17 -3.52 -11.12
CA ILE A 80 19.93 -2.31 -10.34
C ILE A 80 20.63 -1.17 -11.06
N VAL A 81 19.87 -0.17 -11.49
CA VAL A 81 20.41 1.00 -12.20
C VAL A 81 19.92 2.24 -11.46
N VAL A 82 20.80 2.88 -10.70
CA VAL A 82 20.48 4.14 -10.01
C VAL A 82 20.84 5.31 -10.94
N PRO A 83 19.93 6.27 -11.18
CA PRO A 83 20.24 7.44 -12.00
C PRO A 83 21.40 8.25 -11.43
N LYS A 84 22.24 8.81 -12.31
CA LYS A 84 23.40 9.63 -11.92
C LYS A 84 23.04 10.94 -11.19
N SER A 85 21.76 11.31 -11.18
CA SER A 85 21.23 12.44 -10.40
C SER A 85 21.28 12.19 -8.89
N PHE A 86 21.37 10.93 -8.46
CA PHE A 86 21.47 10.59 -7.05
C PHE A 86 22.90 10.85 -6.54
N PRO A 87 23.07 11.44 -5.35
CA PRO A 87 24.37 11.52 -4.69
C PRO A 87 25.01 10.12 -4.54
N PRO A 88 26.34 9.98 -4.71
CA PRO A 88 26.99 8.66 -4.71
C PRO A 88 26.76 7.82 -3.46
N ASP A 89 26.70 8.46 -2.28
CA ASP A 89 26.41 7.82 -1.00
C ASP A 89 24.97 7.31 -0.92
N VAL A 90 24.01 8.08 -1.43
CA VAL A 90 22.60 7.69 -1.53
C VAL A 90 22.42 6.55 -2.53
N ALA A 91 23.09 6.62 -3.67
CA ALA A 91 23.05 5.56 -4.69
C ALA A 91 23.59 4.24 -4.14
N LEU A 92 24.76 4.28 -3.48
CA LEU A 92 25.35 3.11 -2.84
C LEU A 92 24.44 2.51 -1.75
N ALA A 93 23.82 3.36 -0.93
CA ALA A 93 22.87 2.90 0.08
C ALA A 93 21.64 2.22 -0.54
N ALA A 94 21.11 2.78 -1.64
CA ALA A 94 19.97 2.20 -2.35
C ALA A 94 20.32 0.86 -3.02
N GLU A 95 21.49 0.77 -3.65
CA GLU A 95 22.00 -0.47 -4.24
C GLU A 95 22.16 -1.58 -3.19
N ASN A 96 22.80 -1.27 -2.06
CA ASN A 96 22.97 -2.21 -0.95
C ASN A 96 21.63 -2.68 -0.41
N LYS A 97 20.66 -1.76 -0.27
CA LYS A 97 19.33 -2.11 0.23
C LYS A 97 18.58 -3.00 -0.75
N LEU A 98 18.62 -2.70 -2.05
CA LEU A 98 18.03 -3.53 -3.09
C LEU A 98 18.67 -4.92 -3.17
N ALA A 99 19.99 -5.01 -3.13
CA ALA A 99 20.71 -6.28 -3.11
C ALA A 99 20.30 -7.13 -1.90
N ALA A 100 20.26 -6.55 -0.70
CA ALA A 100 19.82 -7.26 0.50
C ALA A 100 18.38 -7.77 0.41
N THR A 101 17.45 -6.95 -0.11
CA THR A 101 16.06 -7.37 -0.33
C THR A 101 15.96 -8.49 -1.37
N ILE A 102 16.73 -8.41 -2.46
CA ILE A 102 16.78 -9.45 -3.50
C ILE A 102 17.32 -10.77 -2.94
N ASP A 103 18.38 -10.73 -2.13
CA ASP A 103 18.94 -11.93 -1.52
C ASP A 103 17.98 -12.56 -0.51
N ALA A 104 17.25 -11.75 0.25
CA ALA A 104 16.17 -12.24 1.11
C ALA A 104 15.05 -12.92 0.30
N LEU A 105 14.66 -12.34 -0.85
CA LEU A 105 13.66 -12.93 -1.75
C LEU A 105 14.12 -14.24 -2.41
N LYS A 106 15.42 -14.42 -2.65
CA LYS A 106 15.95 -15.71 -3.11
C LYS A 106 15.78 -16.80 -2.06
N GLN A 107 15.80 -16.46 -0.77
CA GLN A 107 15.57 -17.41 0.32
C GLN A 107 14.07 -17.64 0.58
N ASP A 108 13.25 -16.60 0.47
CA ASP A 108 11.79 -16.66 0.63
C ASP A 108 11.06 -15.91 -0.50
N PRO A 109 10.83 -16.56 -1.65
CA PRO A 109 10.18 -15.94 -2.80
C PRO A 109 8.67 -15.71 -2.62
N ASN A 110 8.07 -16.22 -1.54
CA ASN A 110 6.63 -16.10 -1.28
C ASN A 110 6.31 -15.03 -0.22
N SER A 111 7.31 -14.32 0.30
CA SER A 111 7.10 -13.23 1.25
C SER A 111 6.51 -12.00 0.58
N THR A 112 5.22 -11.77 0.79
CA THR A 112 4.52 -10.57 0.31
C THR A 112 5.19 -9.28 0.81
N ALA A 113 5.67 -9.26 2.06
CA ALA A 113 6.35 -8.11 2.63
C ALA A 113 7.66 -7.78 1.90
N LEU A 114 8.47 -8.79 1.57
CA LEU A 114 9.72 -8.56 0.82
C LEU A 114 9.47 -8.06 -0.60
N TRP A 115 8.40 -8.52 -1.26
CA TRP A 115 8.00 -7.99 -2.57
C TRP A 115 7.50 -6.54 -2.51
N LEU A 116 6.79 -6.17 -1.44
CA LEU A 116 6.43 -4.76 -1.18
C LEU A 116 7.68 -3.91 -0.95
N ASP A 117 8.64 -4.39 -0.16
CA ASP A 117 9.91 -3.70 0.08
C ASP A 117 10.71 -3.54 -1.21
N LEU A 118 10.79 -4.59 -2.04
CA LEU A 118 11.45 -4.52 -3.34
C LEU A 118 10.81 -3.46 -4.23
N GLY A 119 9.47 -3.43 -4.29
CA GLY A 119 8.75 -2.43 -5.06
C GLY A 119 9.01 -1.02 -4.55
N PHE A 120 9.02 -0.83 -3.23
CA PHE A 120 9.31 0.45 -2.58
C PHE A 120 10.72 0.95 -2.89
N HIS A 121 11.73 0.08 -2.78
CA HIS A 121 13.11 0.45 -3.08
C HIS A 121 13.33 0.72 -4.57
N ARG A 122 12.75 -0.09 -5.46
CA ARG A 122 12.82 0.16 -6.91
C ARG A 122 12.15 1.47 -7.31
N LYS A 123 10.97 1.78 -6.73
CA LYS A 123 10.31 3.09 -6.90
C LYS A 123 11.21 4.24 -6.42
N GLY A 124 11.92 4.05 -5.30
CA GLY A 124 12.81 5.04 -4.72
C GLY A 124 14.02 5.41 -5.59
N ILE A 125 14.47 4.51 -6.47
CA ILE A 125 15.52 4.76 -7.46
C ILE A 125 14.97 5.05 -8.87
N GLU A 126 13.68 5.36 -8.96
CA GLU A 126 12.99 5.65 -10.23
C GLU A 126 12.87 4.45 -11.21
N ASP A 127 13.13 3.21 -10.76
CA ASP A 127 12.80 2.00 -11.52
C ASP A 127 11.32 1.65 -11.35
N TYR A 128 10.45 2.47 -11.94
CA TYR A 128 9.00 2.33 -11.82
C TYR A 128 8.47 1.03 -12.43
N GLU A 129 9.11 0.53 -13.49
CA GLU A 129 8.73 -0.74 -14.09
C GLU A 129 9.06 -1.93 -13.16
N GLY A 130 10.26 -1.95 -12.58
CA GLY A 130 10.60 -2.97 -11.59
C GLY A 130 9.75 -2.86 -10.32
N ALA A 131 9.38 -1.64 -9.92
CA ALA A 131 8.44 -1.43 -8.82
C ALA A 131 7.05 -2.00 -9.12
N ARG A 132 6.55 -1.78 -10.35
CA ARG A 132 5.27 -2.31 -10.82
C ARG A 132 5.24 -3.83 -10.74
N GLN A 133 6.28 -4.49 -11.24
CA GLN A 133 6.39 -5.96 -11.21
C GLN A 133 6.39 -6.51 -9.78
N ALA A 134 7.15 -5.87 -8.89
CA ALA A 134 7.23 -6.30 -7.49
C ALA A 134 5.91 -6.11 -6.74
N TYR A 135 5.26 -4.96 -6.87
CA TYR A 135 3.95 -4.71 -6.24
C TYR A 135 2.84 -5.58 -6.82
N ALA A 136 2.82 -5.81 -8.14
CA ALA A 136 1.87 -6.71 -8.78
C ALA A 136 2.03 -8.15 -8.28
N TYR A 137 3.26 -8.62 -8.13
CA TYR A 137 3.51 -9.95 -7.58
C TYR A 137 3.16 -10.04 -6.09
N ALA A 138 3.43 -9.00 -5.30
CA ALA A 138 2.97 -8.92 -3.91
C ALA A 138 1.44 -9.04 -3.79
N LEU A 139 0.70 -8.35 -4.67
CA LEU A 139 -0.76 -8.45 -4.72
C LEU A 139 -1.23 -9.81 -5.23
N ALA A 140 -0.50 -10.45 -6.15
CA ALA A 140 -0.80 -11.81 -6.61
C ALA A 140 -0.61 -12.86 -5.51
N LEU A 141 0.44 -12.71 -4.67
CA LEU A 141 0.67 -13.57 -3.51
C LEU A 141 -0.40 -13.37 -2.43
N THR A 142 -0.77 -12.12 -2.16
CA THR A 142 -1.82 -11.78 -1.19
C THR A 142 -2.87 -10.86 -1.82
N PRO A 143 -3.89 -11.43 -2.50
CA PRO A 143 -4.95 -10.65 -3.17
C PRO A 143 -5.77 -9.75 -2.24
N THR A 144 -5.68 -9.97 -0.93
CA THR A 144 -6.35 -9.17 0.11
C THR A 144 -5.48 -8.05 0.66
N SER A 145 -4.27 -7.83 0.13
CA SER A 145 -3.37 -6.78 0.59
C SER A 145 -3.80 -5.41 0.08
N ALA A 146 -4.54 -4.67 0.90
CA ALA A 146 -4.91 -3.28 0.62
C ALA A 146 -3.68 -2.38 0.41
N LEU A 147 -2.57 -2.69 1.08
CA LEU A 147 -1.29 -1.97 0.93
C LEU A 147 -0.66 -2.20 -0.45
N ALA A 148 -0.67 -3.42 -0.97
CA ALA A 148 -0.15 -3.71 -2.31
C ALA A 148 -0.98 -3.03 -3.40
N ALA A 149 -2.31 -3.09 -3.27
CA ALA A 149 -3.22 -2.40 -4.17
C ALA A 149 -2.98 -0.87 -4.14
N ASP A 150 -2.90 -0.25 -2.96
CA ASP A 150 -2.61 1.19 -2.85
C ASP A 150 -1.25 1.57 -3.43
N SER A 151 -0.22 0.74 -3.22
CA SER A 151 1.12 0.96 -3.76
C SER A 151 1.13 0.96 -5.30
N LEU A 152 0.39 0.04 -5.93
CA LEU A 152 0.16 0.07 -7.38
C LEU A 152 -0.64 1.31 -7.81
N GLY A 153 -1.67 1.67 -7.05
CA GLY A 153 -2.46 2.88 -7.31
C GLY A 153 -1.59 4.13 -7.39
N VAL A 154 -0.75 4.34 -6.37
CA VAL A 154 0.22 5.45 -6.33
C VAL A 154 1.22 5.38 -7.48
N LEU A 155 1.70 4.18 -7.80
CA LEU A 155 2.66 4.01 -8.89
C LEU A 155 2.05 4.43 -10.23
N TYR A 156 0.83 3.98 -10.51
CA TYR A 156 0.08 4.30 -11.71
C TYR A 156 -0.35 5.77 -11.79
N SER A 157 -0.77 6.39 -10.68
CA SER A 157 -1.21 7.80 -10.69
C SER A 157 -0.03 8.77 -10.85
N THR A 158 1.04 8.53 -10.12
CA THR A 158 2.08 9.54 -9.89
C THR A 158 3.23 9.39 -10.87
N TYR A 159 3.64 8.17 -11.20
CA TYR A 159 4.88 7.92 -11.94
C TYR A 159 4.62 7.40 -13.35
N LEU A 160 3.71 6.43 -13.51
CA LEU A 160 3.41 5.84 -14.82
C LEU A 160 2.31 6.58 -15.59
N LYS A 161 1.51 7.42 -14.90
CA LYS A 161 0.40 8.20 -15.47
C LYS A 161 -0.66 7.34 -16.17
N GLU A 162 -0.85 6.10 -15.71
CA GLU A 162 -1.90 5.19 -16.19
C GLU A 162 -3.14 5.30 -15.30
N TYR A 163 -3.85 6.43 -15.41
CA TYR A 163 -4.91 6.81 -14.47
C TYR A 163 -6.05 5.80 -14.30
N PRO A 164 -6.55 5.10 -15.35
CA PRO A 164 -7.57 4.07 -15.15
C PRO A 164 -7.10 2.92 -14.26
N LYS A 165 -5.83 2.51 -14.37
CA LYS A 165 -5.24 1.48 -13.51
C LYS A 165 -5.02 2.00 -12.10
N ALA A 166 -4.70 3.27 -11.94
CA ALA A 166 -4.61 3.90 -10.62
C ALA A 166 -5.95 3.88 -9.89
N GLU A 167 -7.02 4.33 -10.55
CA GLU A 167 -8.38 4.33 -10.00
C GLU A 167 -8.82 2.92 -9.58
N GLN A 168 -8.61 1.92 -10.46
CA GLN A 168 -8.92 0.53 -10.17
C GLN A 168 -8.22 0.02 -8.90
N ASN A 169 -6.93 0.31 -8.75
CA ASN A 169 -6.13 -0.14 -7.63
C ASN A 169 -6.49 0.58 -6.31
N PHE A 170 -6.77 1.88 -6.36
CA PHE A 170 -7.25 2.62 -5.20
C PHE A 170 -8.63 2.17 -4.74
N LEU A 171 -9.56 1.92 -5.68
CA LEU A 171 -10.88 1.35 -5.37
C LEU A 171 -10.77 -0.05 -4.79
N LEU A 172 -9.84 -0.88 -5.29
CA LEU A 172 -9.54 -2.18 -4.71
C LEU A 172 -9.01 -2.05 -3.28
N ALA A 173 -8.04 -1.17 -3.04
CA ALA A 173 -7.50 -0.93 -1.71
C ALA A 173 -8.58 -0.50 -0.70
N LEU A 174 -9.50 0.37 -1.13
CA LEU A 174 -10.64 0.78 -0.33
C LEU A 174 -11.64 -0.37 -0.08
N LYS A 175 -11.89 -1.21 -1.08
CA LYS A 175 -12.77 -2.38 -0.93
C LYS A 175 -12.20 -3.37 0.09
N LEU A 176 -10.88 -3.56 0.09
CA LEU A 176 -10.18 -4.47 1.00
C LEU A 176 -10.09 -3.93 2.42
N ASP A 177 -10.00 -2.61 2.59
CA ASP A 177 -9.95 -1.93 3.88
C ASP A 177 -10.79 -0.64 3.85
N SER A 178 -12.07 -0.78 4.18
CA SER A 178 -13.04 0.33 4.18
C SER A 178 -13.13 1.08 5.49
N THR A 179 -12.40 0.62 6.52
CA THR A 179 -12.40 1.19 7.88
C THR A 179 -11.28 2.20 8.10
N THR A 180 -10.35 2.31 7.15
CA THR A 180 -9.23 3.24 7.24
C THR A 180 -9.52 4.54 6.47
N PRO A 181 -9.61 5.70 7.15
CA PRO A 181 -9.95 6.98 6.51
C PRO A 181 -9.03 7.35 5.35
N TYR A 182 -7.75 7.03 5.48
CA TYR A 182 -6.73 7.27 4.45
C TYR A 182 -7.10 6.72 3.07
N ARG A 183 -7.83 5.60 2.97
CA ARG A 183 -8.22 5.02 1.67
C ARG A 183 -9.20 5.90 0.90
N TYR A 184 -10.09 6.57 1.61
CA TYR A 184 -11.00 7.56 1.03
C TYR A 184 -10.24 8.84 0.66
N LEU A 185 -9.36 9.30 1.55
CA LEU A 185 -8.54 10.50 1.31
C LEU A 185 -7.62 10.34 0.10
N ARG A 186 -7.05 9.15 -0.10
CA ARG A 186 -6.26 8.82 -1.30
C ARG A 186 -7.07 8.98 -2.59
N LEU A 187 -8.27 8.42 -2.63
CA LEU A 187 -9.15 8.54 -3.80
C LEU A 187 -9.65 9.98 -3.99
N PHE A 188 -9.91 10.70 -2.89
CA PHE A 188 -10.26 12.12 -2.94
C PHE A 188 -9.12 12.93 -3.58
N GLU A 189 -7.89 12.79 -3.09
CA GLU A 189 -6.71 13.45 -3.66
C GLU A 189 -6.54 13.09 -5.15
N PHE A 190 -6.67 11.80 -5.49
CA PHE A 190 -6.58 11.36 -6.88
C PHE A 190 -7.67 11.99 -7.77
N TYR A 191 -8.93 12.00 -7.34
CA TYR A 191 -10.01 12.59 -8.13
C TYR A 191 -9.90 14.11 -8.23
N SER A 192 -9.56 14.81 -7.15
CA SER A 192 -9.43 16.26 -7.13
C SER A 192 -8.21 16.74 -7.91
N GLU A 193 -7.03 16.22 -7.59
CA GLU A 193 -5.75 16.78 -8.05
C GLU A 193 -5.27 16.17 -9.37
N THR A 194 -5.55 14.87 -9.59
CA THR A 194 -5.06 14.17 -10.80
C THR A 194 -6.12 14.16 -11.91
N MET A 195 -7.38 13.89 -11.55
CA MET A 195 -8.46 13.77 -12.53
C MET A 195 -9.26 15.07 -12.73
N ASN A 196 -9.12 16.04 -11.82
CA ASN A 196 -9.95 17.25 -11.78
C ASN A 196 -11.46 16.94 -11.84
N ASP A 197 -11.87 15.85 -11.17
CA ASP A 197 -13.25 15.35 -11.10
C ASP A 197 -13.82 15.64 -9.71
N GLY A 198 -14.31 16.86 -9.53
CA GLY A 198 -14.93 17.31 -8.27
C GLY A 198 -16.18 16.52 -7.88
N SER A 199 -16.86 15.89 -8.85
CA SER A 199 -18.04 15.06 -8.56
C SER A 199 -17.63 13.75 -7.91
N LYS A 200 -16.63 13.05 -8.47
CA LYS A 200 -16.08 11.84 -7.83
C LYS A 200 -15.38 12.14 -6.51
N ALA A 201 -14.66 13.27 -6.42
CA ALA A 201 -14.03 13.71 -5.18
C ALA A 201 -15.04 13.93 -4.05
N ARG A 202 -16.14 14.65 -4.31
CA ARG A 202 -17.23 14.80 -3.32
C ARG A 202 -17.86 13.45 -2.97
N ALA A 203 -18.19 12.64 -3.97
CA ALA A 203 -18.84 11.35 -3.77
C ALA A 203 -18.00 10.38 -2.90
N ILE A 204 -16.68 10.38 -3.03
CA ILE A 204 -15.83 9.49 -2.22
C ILE A 204 -15.74 9.93 -0.77
N LEU A 205 -15.75 11.24 -0.48
CA LEU A 205 -15.83 11.76 0.88
C LEU A 205 -17.18 11.44 1.54
N GLU A 206 -18.28 11.60 0.81
CA GLU A 206 -19.61 11.21 1.29
C GLU A 206 -19.70 9.71 1.61
N LYS A 207 -19.06 8.88 0.77
CA LYS A 207 -18.94 7.44 1.03
C LYS A 207 -18.12 7.16 2.29
N GLY A 208 -17.01 7.89 2.48
CA GLY A 208 -16.17 7.81 3.68
C GLY A 208 -16.95 8.17 4.95
N LEU A 209 -17.71 9.27 4.92
CA LEU A 209 -18.52 9.72 6.06
C LEU A 209 -19.61 8.70 6.45
N LYS A 210 -20.20 8.01 5.47
CA LYS A 210 -21.16 6.92 5.72
C LYS A 210 -20.48 5.70 6.34
N ALA A 211 -19.29 5.34 5.87
CA ALA A 211 -18.57 4.16 6.33
C ALA A 211 -17.89 4.35 7.69
N ILE A 212 -17.42 5.56 7.98
CA ILE A 212 -16.72 5.92 9.20
C ILE A 212 -17.35 7.22 9.75
N PRO A 213 -18.53 7.13 10.37
CA PRO A 213 -19.21 8.29 10.94
C PRO A 213 -18.33 8.96 12.00
N GLY A 214 -18.18 10.28 11.91
CA GLY A 214 -17.44 11.07 12.89
C GLY A 214 -15.96 11.33 12.56
N ASP A 215 -15.42 10.82 11.46
CA ASP A 215 -14.10 11.25 10.99
C ASP A 215 -14.16 12.70 10.47
N ALA A 216 -13.50 13.61 11.18
CA ALA A 216 -13.53 15.04 10.87
C ALA A 216 -12.93 15.39 9.51
N SER A 217 -12.03 14.55 8.97
CA SER A 217 -11.32 14.81 7.72
C SER A 217 -12.29 14.91 6.55
N PHE A 218 -13.34 14.07 6.53
CA PHE A 218 -14.33 14.07 5.44
C PHE A 218 -15.19 15.32 5.46
N THR A 219 -15.67 15.74 6.63
CA THR A 219 -16.51 16.93 6.77
C THR A 219 -15.75 18.19 6.38
N VAL A 220 -14.52 18.36 6.89
CA VAL A 220 -13.68 19.52 6.57
C VAL A 220 -13.41 19.62 5.06
N LEU A 221 -13.10 18.49 4.41
CA LEU A 221 -12.87 18.49 2.97
C LEU A 221 -14.14 18.74 2.17
N LEU A 222 -15.30 18.19 2.58
CA LEU A 222 -16.58 18.47 1.91
C LEU A 222 -16.96 19.95 1.96
N GLU A 223 -16.72 20.62 3.10
CA GLU A 223 -16.94 22.06 3.25
C GLU A 223 -16.04 22.89 2.33
N SER A 224 -14.80 22.43 2.10
CA SER A 224 -13.84 23.11 1.22
C SER A 224 -14.18 23.02 -0.28
N LEU A 225 -15.09 22.11 -0.67
CA LEU A 225 -15.53 21.92 -2.07
C LEU A 225 -16.72 22.81 -2.46
N ASN A 226 -17.22 23.66 -1.54
CA ASN A 226 -18.38 24.53 -1.74
C ASN A 226 -18.00 25.95 -2.15
#